data_AF-A0A2U0S7U7-F1
#
_entry.id   AF-A0A2U0S7U7-F1
#
_cell.length_a   1.000
_cell.length_b   1.000
_cell.length_c   1.000
_cell.angle_alpha   90.00
_cell.angle_beta   90.00
_cell.angle_gamma   90.00
#
_symmetry.space_group_name_H-M   'P 1'
#
loop_
_entity.id
_entity.type
_entity.pdbx_description
1 polymer ?
#
loop_
_entity_poly.entity_id
_entity_poly.type
_entity_poly.pdbx_seq_one_letter_code
_entity_poly.pdbx_strand_id
1 'polypeptide(L)'
;MEISHKQSKITAMFVTTILMISTFMLVIAPLNAQTPETEGMSGSIVGPAPTGVDIDYTYPNIEARLAFTPNPIGVNQIFTINLWITPPPSAERFMKDYKVVITKPDGSSSEVLIDSYVADGTAWFPYLADQVGEWKLQFFFQGQYNPAGYYSDGIWDASVEIPGSMWYDSDYYTPDASPEQTLVVTDEFYYSWPLYELPTDYWDRPISMEHREWAAVGGNYPWAWQETFSEYSGDADYYGPYVKAPNTSHVAWKVQRDLAGIIGGEAEVYGQLAGRGLPGTPDVIFMGRGYQTYEVVGVGDVAGCYDIRTGEVYYEIPVSEGGVTPRWIYYNQGTQASVPGGGATNPISATLFSVDSTTNPTELYKINPFNGDVSTYDLTDEGGPGRILAYRNGYFLSVRDSSDSVVDPYMMENFWDRTSIQDNGYPTYLYNWTVITNARSFEDRITSNISYRLCPSYRGSAYPEASKWNWYGRLGTADLDTGITVITRRFFDNAVWGGMCVGVSLTSGQVLWERMFENAPYSPRTTVADEGV
;
A
#
# COMPACT_ATOMS: atom_id res chain seq x y z
N MET A 1 -41.29 51.70 -30.78
CA MET A 1 -40.95 50.26 -30.79
C MET A 1 -39.48 49.99 -30.44
N GLU A 2 -38.54 50.91 -30.67
CA GLU A 2 -37.10 50.70 -30.38
C GLU A 2 -36.68 50.71 -28.90
N ILE A 3 -37.45 51.34 -28.00
CA ILE A 3 -37.08 51.46 -26.58
C ILE A 3 -37.20 50.11 -25.84
N SER A 4 -38.16 49.27 -26.23
CA SER A 4 -38.40 47.94 -25.63
C SER A 4 -37.29 46.93 -25.92
N HIS A 5 -36.69 46.99 -27.12
CA HIS A 5 -35.60 46.08 -27.52
C HIS A 5 -34.27 46.39 -26.82
N LYS A 6 -34.01 47.64 -26.42
CA LYS A 6 -32.80 48.00 -25.66
C LYS A 6 -32.88 47.50 -24.23
N GLN A 7 -34.07 47.56 -23.61
CA GLN A 7 -34.29 47.04 -22.26
C GLN A 7 -34.12 45.51 -22.21
N SER A 8 -34.65 44.77 -23.19
CA SER A 8 -34.49 43.30 -23.20
C SER A 8 -33.04 42.84 -23.36
N LYS A 9 -32.23 43.57 -24.15
CA LYS A 9 -30.79 43.27 -24.32
C LYS A 9 -29.98 43.55 -23.07
N ILE A 10 -30.28 44.64 -22.36
CA ILE A 10 -29.62 44.96 -21.09
C ILE A 10 -30.00 43.95 -20.02
N THR A 11 -31.27 43.57 -19.93
CA THR A 11 -31.74 42.53 -19.00
C THR A 11 -31.09 41.18 -19.31
N ALA A 12 -31.00 40.78 -20.58
CA ALA A 12 -30.33 39.55 -20.98
C ALA A 12 -28.85 39.56 -20.57
N MET A 13 -28.11 40.64 -20.86
CA MET A 13 -26.71 40.79 -20.44
C MET A 13 -26.56 40.68 -18.92
N PHE A 14 -27.44 41.34 -18.16
CA PHE A 14 -27.41 41.30 -16.70
C PHE A 14 -27.68 39.89 -16.15
N VAL A 15 -28.65 39.17 -16.73
CA VAL A 15 -28.98 37.79 -16.36
C VAL A 15 -27.83 36.84 -16.72
N THR A 16 -27.21 36.99 -17.90
CA THR A 16 -26.06 36.17 -18.29
C THR A 16 -24.85 36.42 -17.40
N THR A 17 -24.58 37.68 -17.02
CA THR A 17 -23.50 38.01 -16.08
C THR A 17 -23.76 37.44 -14.69
N ILE A 18 -25.00 37.52 -14.18
CA ILE A 18 -25.37 36.90 -12.89
C ILE A 18 -25.25 35.37 -12.97
N LEU A 19 -25.68 34.76 -14.07
CA LEU A 19 -25.53 33.31 -14.30
C LEU A 19 -24.05 32.92 -14.33
N MET A 20 -23.21 33.65 -15.05
CA MET A 20 -21.77 33.39 -15.08
C MET A 20 -21.12 33.55 -13.69
N ILE A 21 -21.43 34.62 -12.96
CA ILE A 21 -20.96 34.82 -11.57
C ILE A 21 -21.45 33.68 -10.67
N SER A 22 -22.68 33.22 -10.83
CA SER A 22 -23.24 32.12 -10.03
C SER A 22 -22.59 30.76 -10.33
N THR A 23 -22.24 30.49 -11.60
CA THR A 23 -21.46 29.30 -11.97
C THR A 23 -20.03 29.37 -11.45
N PHE A 24 -19.41 30.56 -11.42
CA PHE A 24 -18.09 30.73 -10.80
C PHE A 24 -18.17 30.55 -9.27
N MET A 25 -19.21 31.03 -8.59
CA MET A 25 -19.39 30.80 -7.15
C MET A 25 -19.66 29.33 -6.79
N LEU A 26 -20.27 28.55 -7.68
CA LEU A 26 -20.49 27.10 -7.46
C LEU A 26 -19.20 26.28 -7.60
N VAL A 27 -18.23 26.74 -8.40
CA VAL A 27 -16.89 26.10 -8.52
C VAL A 27 -15.96 26.50 -7.36
N ILE A 28 -16.27 27.59 -6.66
CA ILE A 28 -15.55 28.04 -5.45
C ILE A 28 -16.36 27.72 -4.18
N ALA A 29 -17.30 26.76 -4.24
CA ALA A 29 -17.74 26.14 -2.99
C ALA A 29 -16.45 25.67 -2.30
N PRO A 30 -16.14 26.13 -1.06
CA PRO A 30 -15.03 25.56 -0.34
C PRO A 30 -15.33 24.07 -0.30
N LEU A 31 -14.47 23.26 -0.94
CA LEU A 31 -14.30 21.89 -0.50
C LEU A 31 -13.88 22.07 0.95
N ASN A 32 -14.85 22.06 1.86
CA ASN A 32 -14.56 21.98 3.27
C ASN A 32 -13.92 20.59 3.43
N ALA A 33 -12.59 20.53 3.25
CA ALA A 33 -11.78 19.66 4.07
C ALA A 33 -12.31 19.82 5.49
N GLN A 34 -12.57 18.69 6.15
CA GLN A 34 -13.23 18.57 7.46
C GLN A 34 -13.19 19.88 8.26
N THR A 35 -14.38 20.33 8.70
CA THR A 35 -14.51 21.47 9.61
C THR A 35 -13.35 21.47 10.60
N PRO A 36 -12.53 22.55 10.69
CA PRO A 36 -11.51 22.66 11.72
C PRO A 36 -12.21 22.95 13.06
N GLU A 37 -13.01 22.00 13.52
CA GLU A 37 -13.36 21.88 14.93
C GLU A 37 -12.20 21.17 15.59
N THR A 38 -11.08 21.86 15.76
CA THR A 38 -9.97 21.31 16.54
C THR A 38 -9.24 22.46 17.19
N GLU A 39 -9.66 22.79 18.41
CA GLU A 39 -8.73 23.28 19.45
C GLU A 39 -7.73 22.14 19.82
N GLY A 40 -7.15 21.51 18.80
CA GLY A 40 -6.32 20.33 18.88
C GLY A 40 -4.88 20.72 19.19
N MET A 41 -4.21 19.90 19.99
CA MET A 41 -2.81 20.10 20.39
C MET A 41 -2.53 21.46 21.04
N SER A 42 -3.44 21.93 21.92
CA SER A 42 -3.32 23.23 22.63
C SER A 42 -2.02 23.40 23.43
N GLY A 43 -1.41 22.30 23.88
CA GLY A 43 -0.10 22.31 24.56
C GLY A 43 1.11 22.39 23.63
N SER A 44 0.93 22.20 22.32
CA SER A 44 2.04 22.18 21.36
C SER A 44 2.46 23.59 20.95
N ILE A 45 3.77 23.79 20.84
CA ILE A 45 4.39 25.09 20.60
C ILE A 45 5.09 25.05 19.24
N VAL A 46 4.65 25.91 18.32
CA VAL A 46 5.31 26.10 17.01
C VAL A 46 6.52 27.01 17.19
N GLY A 47 7.61 26.67 16.50
CA GLY A 47 8.84 27.45 16.51
C GLY A 47 10.00 26.72 17.19
N PRO A 48 11.00 27.47 17.68
CA PRO A 48 12.14 26.93 18.40
C PRO A 48 11.72 26.14 19.65
N ALA A 49 12.53 25.15 20.00
CA ALA A 49 12.38 24.37 21.24
C ALA A 49 12.24 25.30 22.47
N PRO A 50 11.27 25.02 23.37
CA PRO A 50 11.04 25.84 24.55
C PRO A 50 12.24 25.77 25.52
N THR A 51 12.69 26.94 26.00
CA THR A 51 13.81 27.04 26.94
C THR A 51 13.42 26.49 28.32
N GLY A 52 14.27 25.64 28.90
CA GLY A 52 14.10 25.15 30.28
C GLY A 52 13.09 24.02 30.43
N VAL A 53 12.70 23.39 29.32
CA VAL A 53 11.91 22.16 29.29
C VAL A 53 12.85 21.01 28.91
N ASP A 54 12.84 19.93 29.69
CA ASP A 54 13.50 18.69 29.31
C ASP A 54 12.65 18.00 28.23
N ILE A 55 13.22 17.81 27.05
CA ILE A 55 12.56 17.21 25.89
C ILE A 55 13.03 15.76 25.78
N ASP A 56 12.09 14.81 25.81
CA ASP A 56 12.42 13.39 25.85
C ASP A 56 13.05 12.92 24.53
N TYR A 57 12.54 13.43 23.40
CA TYR A 57 13.11 13.13 22.09
C TYR A 57 13.15 14.33 21.15
N THR A 58 14.23 14.49 20.40
CA THR A 58 14.32 15.47 19.31
C THR A 58 14.52 14.72 18.01
N TYR A 59 13.70 15.00 17.00
CA TYR A 59 13.87 14.51 15.63
C TYR A 59 14.84 15.44 14.89
N PRO A 60 16.11 15.05 14.71
CA PRO A 60 17.04 15.84 13.93
C PRO A 60 16.82 15.55 12.45
N ASN A 61 16.96 16.56 11.59
CA ASN A 61 16.85 16.45 10.13
C ASN A 61 15.43 16.22 9.61
N ILE A 62 14.48 17.03 10.08
CA ILE A 62 13.18 17.14 9.41
C ILE A 62 13.41 17.63 7.98
N GLU A 63 12.70 17.01 7.04
CA GLU A 63 12.68 17.44 5.64
C GLU A 63 11.31 18.01 5.30
N ALA A 64 11.24 19.32 5.09
CA ALA A 64 10.06 20.03 4.62
C ALA A 64 9.93 19.91 3.09
N ARG A 65 8.80 19.37 2.62
CA ARG A 65 8.57 19.11 1.20
C ARG A 65 7.32 19.83 0.71
N LEU A 66 7.44 20.38 -0.50
CA LEU A 66 6.38 21.10 -1.19
C LEU A 66 6.29 20.56 -2.62
N ALA A 67 5.08 20.39 -3.12
CA ALA A 67 4.78 20.11 -4.51
C ALA A 67 3.57 20.94 -4.94
N PHE A 68 3.48 21.26 -6.23
CA PHE A 68 2.30 21.90 -6.78
C PHE A 68 2.03 21.47 -8.22
N THR A 69 0.76 21.55 -8.61
CA THR A 69 0.31 21.16 -9.95
C THR A 69 -0.96 21.93 -10.34
N PRO A 70 -1.16 22.27 -11.64
CA PRO A 70 -0.23 22.10 -12.76
C PRO A 70 0.90 23.14 -12.79
N ASN A 71 1.99 22.83 -13.49
CA ASN A 71 3.09 23.75 -13.82
C ASN A 71 3.68 23.36 -15.19
N PRO A 72 3.60 24.22 -16.24
CA PRO A 72 3.05 25.58 -16.24
C PRO A 72 1.52 25.64 -16.05
N ILE A 73 1.01 26.84 -15.79
CA ILE A 73 -0.43 27.13 -15.65
C ILE A 73 -0.80 28.45 -16.36
N GLY A 74 -2.06 28.62 -16.73
CA GLY A 74 -2.58 29.88 -17.26
C GLY A 74 -3.01 30.87 -16.17
N VAL A 75 -3.00 32.16 -16.50
CA VAL A 75 -3.52 33.21 -15.62
C VAL A 75 -5.02 33.03 -15.35
N ASN A 76 -5.45 33.36 -14.14
CA ASN A 76 -6.78 33.14 -13.58
C ASN A 76 -7.19 31.67 -13.42
N GLN A 77 -6.22 30.76 -13.30
CA GLN A 77 -6.47 29.36 -12.97
C GLN A 77 -6.00 29.01 -11.56
N ILE A 78 -6.61 27.98 -10.98
CA ILE A 78 -6.26 27.45 -9.66
C ILE A 78 -5.22 26.34 -9.84
N PHE A 79 -4.12 26.42 -9.08
CA PHE A 79 -3.19 25.31 -8.88
C PHE A 79 -3.31 24.79 -7.45
N THR A 80 -3.01 23.51 -7.25
CA THR A 80 -3.03 22.88 -5.92
C THR A 80 -1.61 22.81 -5.39
N ILE A 81 -1.42 23.21 -4.13
CA ILE A 81 -0.18 23.08 -3.38
C ILE A 81 -0.36 21.94 -2.38
N ASN A 82 0.61 21.04 -2.31
CA ASN A 82 0.68 19.92 -1.37
C ASN A 82 1.98 20.03 -0.55
N LEU A 83 1.88 19.82 0.76
CA LEU A 83 2.91 20.03 1.75
C LEU A 83 2.99 18.81 2.65
N TRP A 84 4.21 18.43 3.05
CA TRP A 84 4.41 17.41 4.08
C TRP A 84 5.82 17.53 4.66
N ILE A 85 6.03 16.91 5.81
CA ILE A 85 7.35 16.73 6.39
C ILE A 85 7.75 15.25 6.41
N THR A 86 9.04 14.98 6.57
CA THR A 86 9.53 13.63 6.86
C THR A 86 10.54 13.69 8.01
N PRO A 87 10.39 12.85 9.06
CA PRO A 87 9.28 11.93 9.32
C PRO A 87 7.95 12.67 9.64
N PRO A 88 6.79 12.03 9.40
CA PRO A 88 5.48 12.57 9.79
C PRO A 88 5.28 12.53 11.32
N PRO A 89 4.26 13.22 11.87
CA PRO A 89 3.86 13.05 13.27
C PRO A 89 3.38 11.63 13.57
N SER A 90 3.12 11.33 14.85
CA SER A 90 2.43 10.11 15.24
C SER A 90 0.96 10.13 14.82
N ALA A 91 0.32 8.95 14.80
CA ALA A 91 -1.04 8.74 14.32
C ALA A 91 -2.11 9.64 14.96
N GLU A 92 -1.87 10.13 16.17
CA GLU A 92 -2.83 10.93 16.96
C GLU A 92 -2.49 12.43 16.97
N ARG A 93 -1.46 12.84 16.22
CA ARG A 93 -0.91 14.21 16.21
C ARG A 93 -0.94 14.81 14.80
N PHE A 94 -0.91 16.13 14.76
CA PHE A 94 -0.72 16.93 13.56
C PHE A 94 0.34 18.01 13.79
N MET A 95 0.76 18.67 12.72
CA MET A 95 1.69 19.79 12.78
C MET A 95 0.96 21.10 12.53
N LYS A 96 1.26 22.09 13.36
CA LYS A 96 0.62 23.39 13.38
C LYS A 96 1.38 24.40 12.54
N ASP A 97 0.65 25.35 11.98
CA ASP A 97 1.19 26.55 11.34
C ASP A 97 2.28 26.27 10.30
N TYR A 98 2.03 25.29 9.40
CA TYR A 98 2.82 25.17 8.18
C TYR A 98 2.72 26.47 7.41
N LYS A 99 3.88 27.07 7.11
CA LYS A 99 3.94 28.38 6.47
C LYS A 99 4.42 28.26 5.03
N VAL A 100 3.58 28.65 4.09
CA VAL A 100 3.97 28.78 2.68
C VAL A 100 4.10 30.25 2.32
N VAL A 101 5.25 30.63 1.78
CA VAL A 101 5.47 31.96 1.19
C VAL A 101 5.35 31.83 -0.31
N ILE A 102 4.48 32.64 -0.89
CA ILE A 102 4.21 32.70 -2.33
C ILE A 102 4.54 34.11 -2.80
N THR A 103 5.61 34.25 -3.58
CA THR A 103 6.07 35.51 -4.16
C THR A 103 5.66 35.61 -5.62
N LYS A 104 4.93 36.67 -5.95
CA LYS A 104 4.44 36.98 -7.30
C LYS A 104 5.54 37.59 -8.16
N PRO A 105 5.35 37.66 -9.50
CA PRO A 105 6.31 38.27 -10.41
C PRO A 105 6.60 39.75 -10.14
N ASP A 106 5.66 40.47 -9.53
CA ASP A 106 5.82 41.88 -9.13
C ASP A 106 6.62 42.07 -7.82
N GLY A 107 7.03 40.97 -7.18
CA GLY A 107 7.77 40.95 -5.91
C GLY A 107 6.88 41.03 -4.66
N SER A 108 5.56 41.12 -4.80
CA SER A 108 4.65 41.00 -3.66
C SER A 108 4.60 39.55 -3.17
N SER A 109 4.48 39.36 -1.85
CA SER A 109 4.42 38.03 -1.24
C SER A 109 3.15 37.88 -0.40
N SER A 110 2.57 36.68 -0.41
CA SER A 110 1.52 36.26 0.52
C SER A 110 2.00 35.08 1.36
N GLU A 111 1.60 35.06 2.63
CA GLU A 111 1.83 33.94 3.53
C GLU A 111 0.52 33.18 3.74
N VAL A 112 0.59 31.86 3.64
CA VAL A 112 -0.51 30.95 4.00
C VAL A 112 -0.06 30.13 5.20
N LEU A 113 -0.84 30.17 6.28
CA LEU A 113 -0.71 29.30 7.43
C LEU A 113 -1.79 28.23 7.36
N ILE A 114 -1.38 26.98 7.51
CA ILE A 114 -2.29 25.83 7.50
C ILE A 114 -1.77 24.76 8.47
N ASP A 115 -2.67 24.08 9.14
CA ASP A 115 -2.32 22.91 9.94
C ASP A 115 -2.27 21.65 9.04
N SER A 116 -1.43 20.68 9.40
CA SER A 116 -1.45 19.38 8.74
C SER A 116 -2.67 18.56 9.14
N TYR A 117 -3.00 17.55 8.35
CA TYR A 117 -3.86 16.47 8.77
C TYR A 117 -3.21 15.66 9.88
N VAL A 118 -4.07 15.07 10.71
CA VAL A 118 -3.68 14.14 11.76
C VAL A 118 -3.05 12.90 11.14
N ALA A 119 -2.09 12.31 11.84
CA ALA A 119 -1.32 11.14 11.47
C ALA A 119 -0.27 11.35 10.38
N ASP A 120 -0.68 11.77 9.19
CA ASP A 120 0.22 11.74 8.02
C ASP A 120 1.10 12.99 7.86
N GLY A 121 0.81 14.07 8.61
CA GLY A 121 1.59 15.29 8.55
C GLY A 121 1.50 16.02 7.20
N THR A 122 0.50 15.70 6.38
CA THR A 122 0.30 16.31 5.07
C THR A 122 -0.67 17.49 5.17
N ALA A 123 -0.55 18.46 4.27
CA ALA A 123 -1.53 19.54 4.10
C ALA A 123 -1.65 19.89 2.62
N TRP A 124 -2.80 20.34 2.17
CA TRP A 124 -2.93 20.87 0.81
C TRP A 124 -3.96 21.99 0.74
N PHE A 125 -3.79 22.90 -0.21
CA PHE A 125 -4.77 23.94 -0.50
C PHE A 125 -4.70 24.43 -1.96
N PRO A 126 -5.82 24.88 -2.54
CA PRO A 126 -5.84 25.55 -3.84
C PRO A 126 -5.38 27.01 -3.74
N TYR A 127 -4.71 27.51 -4.78
CA TYR A 127 -4.30 28.93 -4.89
C TYR A 127 -4.53 29.46 -6.31
N LEU A 128 -4.96 30.72 -6.45
CA LEU A 128 -5.26 31.38 -7.73
C LEU A 128 -4.02 32.06 -8.32
N ALA A 129 -3.62 31.66 -9.54
CA ALA A 129 -2.57 32.33 -10.30
C ALA A 129 -3.12 33.57 -11.01
N ASP A 130 -3.04 34.76 -10.39
CA ASP A 130 -3.69 35.99 -10.87
C ASP A 130 -2.78 36.94 -11.68
N GLN A 131 -1.51 36.58 -11.89
CA GLN A 131 -0.51 37.37 -12.62
C GLN A 131 0.38 36.47 -13.49
N VAL A 132 0.66 36.91 -14.71
CA VAL A 132 1.59 36.23 -15.64
C VAL A 132 3.03 36.48 -15.20
N GLY A 133 3.85 35.43 -15.26
CA GLY A 133 5.28 35.48 -14.94
C GLY A 133 5.74 34.31 -14.08
N GLU A 134 6.97 34.42 -13.57
CA GLU A 134 7.53 33.44 -12.62
C GLU A 134 7.11 33.76 -11.19
N TRP A 135 6.47 32.80 -10.55
CA TRP A 135 6.14 32.83 -9.12
C TRP A 135 7.14 31.97 -8.36
N LYS A 136 7.51 32.39 -7.16
CA LYS A 136 8.35 31.60 -6.24
C LYS A 136 7.53 31.09 -5.07
N LEU A 137 7.63 29.80 -4.79
CA LEU A 137 6.93 29.15 -3.69
C LEU A 137 7.95 28.47 -2.78
N GLN A 138 7.81 28.66 -1.47
CA GLN A 138 8.65 28.02 -0.49
C GLN A 138 7.84 27.65 0.76
N PHE A 139 8.03 26.42 1.24
CA PHE A 139 7.43 25.93 2.47
C PHE A 139 8.44 26.01 3.61
N PHE A 140 8.00 26.54 4.75
CA PHE A 140 8.74 26.62 5.99
C PHE A 140 8.01 25.83 7.07
N PHE A 141 8.66 24.76 7.52
CA PHE A 141 8.32 24.12 8.77
C PHE A 141 9.08 24.81 9.90
N GLN A 142 8.34 25.46 10.80
CA GLN A 142 8.94 26.37 11.80
C GLN A 142 9.54 25.64 13.01
N GLY A 143 9.45 24.31 13.02
CA GLY A 143 9.69 23.49 14.20
C GLY A 143 8.43 23.38 15.04
N GLN A 144 8.32 22.29 15.80
CA GLN A 144 7.21 22.09 16.72
C GLN A 144 7.63 21.25 17.91
N TYR A 145 7.34 21.76 19.10
CA TYR A 145 7.41 21.01 20.35
C TYR A 145 6.04 20.46 20.71
N ASN A 146 5.98 19.16 20.97
CA ASN A 146 4.78 18.49 21.48
C ASN A 146 5.06 18.06 22.94
N PRO A 147 4.26 18.51 23.92
CA PRO A 147 4.44 18.09 25.30
C PRO A 147 4.05 16.62 25.53
N ALA A 148 4.55 16.03 26.61
CA ALA A 148 4.07 14.73 27.07
C ALA A 148 2.58 14.80 27.43
N GLY A 149 1.82 13.75 27.14
CA GLY A 149 0.39 13.68 27.45
C GLY A 149 -0.37 12.63 26.66
N TYR A 150 -1.68 12.60 26.85
CA TYR A 150 -2.61 11.76 26.11
C TYR A 150 -3.03 12.45 24.81
N TYR A 151 -2.84 11.78 23.67
CA TYR A 151 -3.24 12.25 22.35
C TYR A 151 -4.28 11.31 21.72
N SER A 152 -5.32 11.90 21.10
CA SER A 152 -6.34 11.17 20.33
C SER A 152 -6.90 12.08 19.23
N ASP A 153 -6.71 11.71 17.97
CA ASP A 153 -7.21 12.41 16.78
C ASP A 153 -6.99 13.94 16.81
N GLY A 154 -5.75 14.36 17.13
CA GLY A 154 -5.38 15.76 17.26
C GLY A 154 -5.77 16.43 18.57
N ILE A 155 -6.47 15.76 19.49
CA ILE A 155 -6.80 16.29 20.83
C ILE A 155 -5.67 15.93 21.80
N TRP A 156 -5.32 16.86 22.69
CA TRP A 156 -4.29 16.65 23.72
C TRP A 156 -4.79 17.00 25.12
N ASP A 157 -4.45 16.16 26.12
CA ASP A 157 -4.58 16.47 27.54
C ASP A 157 -3.33 16.01 28.31
N ALA A 158 -2.82 16.86 29.21
CA ALA A 158 -1.62 16.57 29.99
C ALA A 158 -1.80 15.48 31.06
N SER A 159 -3.03 15.17 31.46
CA SER A 159 -3.31 14.38 32.68
C SER A 159 -4.50 13.44 32.59
N VAL A 160 -5.50 13.76 31.78
CA VAL A 160 -6.73 12.99 31.65
C VAL A 160 -6.64 12.11 30.41
N GLU A 161 -6.74 10.80 30.61
CA GLU A 161 -6.84 9.84 29.52
C GLU A 161 -8.14 10.07 28.73
N ILE A 162 -8.01 10.39 27.46
CA ILE A 162 -9.14 10.51 26.53
C ILE A 162 -9.46 9.09 26.04
N PRO A 163 -10.74 8.67 25.93
CA PRO A 163 -11.07 7.34 25.43
C PRO A 163 -10.44 7.06 24.06
N GLY A 164 -9.63 6.01 23.98
CA GLY A 164 -8.90 5.65 22.75
C GLY A 164 -7.59 6.41 22.54
N SER A 165 -7.21 7.32 23.44
CA SER A 165 -5.92 8.01 23.36
C SER A 165 -4.73 7.12 23.69
N MET A 166 -3.57 7.60 23.28
CA MET A 166 -2.30 7.02 23.67
C MET A 166 -1.46 8.07 24.39
N TRP A 167 -0.75 7.64 25.43
CA TRP A 167 0.28 8.47 26.06
C TRP A 167 1.50 8.54 25.15
N TYR A 168 2.00 9.75 24.95
CA TYR A 168 3.26 10.02 24.27
C TYR A 168 4.14 10.88 25.16
N ASP A 169 5.43 10.61 25.12
CA ASP A 169 6.45 11.47 25.73
C ASP A 169 6.60 12.77 24.93
N SER A 170 7.32 13.73 25.52
CA SER A 170 7.55 15.02 24.88
C SER A 170 8.53 14.87 23.72
N ASP A 171 8.24 15.54 22.61
CA ASP A 171 9.16 15.56 21.48
C ASP A 171 9.28 16.92 20.81
N TYR A 172 10.33 17.05 20.02
CA TYR A 172 10.60 18.25 19.24
C TYR A 172 11.04 17.91 17.83
N TYR A 173 10.36 18.53 16.87
CA TYR A 173 10.69 18.49 15.46
C TYR A 173 11.49 19.74 15.11
N THR A 174 12.72 19.58 14.62
CA THR A 174 13.56 20.73 14.25
C THR A 174 12.97 21.47 13.03
N PRO A 175 13.11 22.81 12.94
CA PRO A 175 12.67 23.56 11.77
C PRO A 175 13.42 23.13 10.50
N ASP A 176 12.73 23.24 9.37
CA ASP A 176 13.32 23.08 8.04
C ASP A 176 12.56 23.91 7.00
N ALA A 177 13.18 24.13 5.84
CA ALA A 177 12.53 24.80 4.72
C ALA A 177 12.75 24.01 3.43
N SER A 178 11.69 23.86 2.64
CA SER A 178 11.83 23.30 1.30
C SER A 178 12.74 24.19 0.46
N PRO A 179 13.37 23.65 -0.60
CA PRO A 179 13.91 24.49 -1.67
C PRO A 179 12.82 25.41 -2.22
N GLU A 180 13.23 26.60 -2.67
CA GLU A 180 12.36 27.49 -3.45
C GLU A 180 12.05 26.83 -4.81
N GLN A 181 10.77 26.81 -5.18
CA GLN A 181 10.31 26.24 -6.44
C GLN A 181 9.63 27.30 -7.29
N THR A 182 9.76 27.15 -8.62
CA THR A 182 9.24 28.14 -9.59
C THR A 182 7.99 27.62 -10.29
N LEU A 183 6.90 28.37 -10.17
CA LEU A 183 5.69 28.18 -10.97
C LEU A 183 5.72 29.15 -12.15
N VAL A 184 5.51 28.63 -13.36
CA VAL A 184 5.43 29.46 -14.57
C VAL A 184 3.97 29.70 -14.91
N VAL A 185 3.54 30.96 -14.79
CA VAL A 185 2.19 31.40 -15.18
C VAL A 185 2.26 32.10 -16.53
N THR A 186 1.44 31.66 -17.48
CA THR A 186 1.41 32.20 -18.86
C THR A 186 0.04 32.79 -19.21
N ASP A 187 -0.04 33.51 -20.33
CA ASP A 187 -1.31 33.99 -20.89
C ASP A 187 -2.18 32.88 -21.50
N GLU A 188 -1.60 31.69 -21.76
CA GLU A 188 -2.32 30.55 -22.32
C GLU A 188 -3.04 29.78 -21.22
N PHE A 189 -4.33 29.54 -21.39
CA PHE A 189 -5.11 28.70 -20.48
C PHE A 189 -4.65 27.24 -20.62
N TYR A 190 -4.15 26.65 -19.54
CA TYR A 190 -3.79 25.24 -19.49
C TYR A 190 -4.97 24.43 -19.00
N TYR A 191 -5.58 23.64 -19.89
CA TYR A 191 -6.59 22.69 -19.45
C TYR A 191 -5.96 21.70 -18.45
N SER A 192 -6.59 21.51 -17.29
CA SER A 192 -6.39 20.28 -16.53
C SER A 192 -6.72 19.09 -17.44
N TRP A 193 -6.23 17.89 -17.08
CA TRP A 193 -6.33 16.63 -17.82
C TRP A 193 -7.23 16.69 -19.07
N PRO A 194 -6.67 16.55 -20.29
CA PRO A 194 -7.42 16.84 -21.51
C PRO A 194 -8.74 16.10 -21.51
N LEU A 195 -9.85 16.85 -21.56
CA LEU A 195 -11.18 16.28 -21.65
C LEU A 195 -11.22 15.42 -22.92
N TYR A 196 -11.43 14.11 -22.78
CA TYR A 196 -11.62 13.26 -23.93
C TYR A 196 -13.02 13.51 -24.50
N GLU A 197 -13.09 13.78 -25.80
CA GLU A 197 -14.37 13.90 -26.48
C GLU A 197 -15.19 12.61 -26.26
N LEU A 198 -16.49 12.78 -26.02
CA LEU A 198 -17.40 11.65 -25.88
C LEU A 198 -17.44 10.87 -27.20
N PRO A 199 -17.50 9.53 -27.17
CA PRO A 199 -17.56 8.73 -28.37
C PRO A 199 -18.88 9.03 -29.10
N THR A 200 -18.79 9.26 -30.41
CA THR A 200 -19.95 9.53 -31.27
C THR A 200 -20.47 8.28 -31.99
N ASP A 201 -19.72 7.17 -31.90
CA ASP A 201 -20.02 5.85 -32.48
C ASP A 201 -19.65 4.76 -31.47
N TYR A 202 -19.78 3.49 -31.84
CA TYR A 202 -19.38 2.34 -31.03
C TYR A 202 -17.96 2.49 -30.48
N TRP A 203 -17.82 2.21 -29.18
CA TRP A 203 -16.53 2.17 -28.49
C TRP A 203 -16.25 0.80 -27.89
N ASP A 204 -14.97 0.49 -27.73
CA ASP A 204 -14.55 -0.73 -27.07
C ASP A 204 -14.71 -0.61 -25.55
N ARG A 205 -15.21 -1.67 -24.91
CA ARG A 205 -15.19 -1.82 -23.45
C ARG A 205 -14.03 -2.73 -23.04
N PRO A 206 -13.42 -2.52 -21.86
CA PRO A 206 -13.81 -1.56 -20.82
C PRO A 206 -13.36 -0.12 -21.10
N ILE A 207 -14.02 0.87 -20.48
CA ILE A 207 -13.65 2.29 -20.60
C ILE A 207 -12.35 2.52 -19.80
N SER A 208 -11.32 3.05 -20.45
CA SER A 208 -10.06 3.44 -19.80
C SER A 208 -10.30 4.42 -18.66
N MET A 209 -9.55 4.31 -17.55
CA MET A 209 -9.64 5.25 -16.43
C MET A 209 -9.24 6.68 -16.79
N GLU A 210 -8.56 6.86 -17.92
CA GLU A 210 -8.17 8.17 -18.44
C GLU A 210 -9.31 8.91 -19.14
N HIS A 211 -10.41 8.22 -19.50
CA HIS A 211 -11.58 8.80 -20.18
C HIS A 211 -12.70 9.09 -19.17
N ARG A 212 -12.42 9.94 -18.18
CA ARG A 212 -13.34 10.20 -17.05
C ARG A 212 -14.68 10.74 -17.49
N GLU A 213 -14.69 11.54 -18.54
CA GLU A 213 -15.88 12.18 -19.12
C GLU A 213 -16.86 11.14 -19.66
N TRP A 214 -16.36 9.97 -20.08
CA TRP A 214 -17.17 8.90 -20.64
C TRP A 214 -18.07 8.24 -19.59
N ALA A 215 -17.85 8.50 -18.29
CA ALA A 215 -18.76 8.09 -17.22
C ALA A 215 -20.19 8.60 -17.42
N ALA A 216 -20.38 9.75 -18.08
CA ALA A 216 -21.68 10.34 -18.34
C ALA A 216 -22.52 9.56 -19.37
N VAL A 217 -21.88 8.72 -20.19
CA VAL A 217 -22.53 7.90 -21.24
C VAL A 217 -22.25 6.41 -21.09
N GLY A 218 -21.33 6.04 -20.19
CA GLY A 218 -21.13 4.69 -19.70
C GLY A 218 -22.21 4.35 -18.68
N GLY A 219 -22.66 3.11 -18.65
CA GLY A 219 -23.67 2.64 -17.71
C GLY A 219 -23.95 1.17 -17.93
N ASN A 220 -24.52 0.52 -16.92
CA ASN A 220 -24.83 -0.90 -16.95
C ASN A 220 -26.33 -1.11 -17.16
N TYR A 221 -26.66 -2.23 -17.81
CA TYR A 221 -28.02 -2.75 -17.84
C TYR A 221 -28.01 -4.18 -17.29
N PRO A 222 -28.92 -4.55 -16.35
CA PRO A 222 -29.89 -3.66 -15.71
C PRO A 222 -29.20 -2.57 -14.87
N TRP A 223 -29.82 -1.40 -14.81
CA TRP A 223 -29.35 -0.25 -14.01
C TRP A 223 -29.71 -0.47 -12.53
N ALA A 224 -28.97 0.09 -11.58
CA ALA A 224 -29.01 -0.35 -10.18
C ALA A 224 -30.37 -0.11 -9.50
N TRP A 225 -31.14 0.86 -9.99
CA TRP A 225 -32.46 1.22 -9.48
C TRP A 225 -33.60 0.71 -10.36
N GLN A 226 -33.34 -0.25 -11.24
CA GLN A 226 -34.39 -0.89 -12.03
C GLN A 226 -35.34 -1.68 -11.14
N GLU A 227 -36.57 -1.19 -10.98
CA GLU A 227 -37.62 -1.92 -10.27
C GLU A 227 -37.94 -3.23 -10.99
N THR A 228 -37.64 -4.35 -10.34
CA THR A 228 -37.70 -5.69 -10.93
C THR A 228 -39.15 -6.18 -11.18
N PHE A 229 -40.18 -5.39 -10.85
CA PHE A 229 -41.59 -5.76 -10.95
C PHE A 229 -42.54 -4.60 -11.34
N SER A 230 -42.00 -3.50 -11.88
CA SER A 230 -42.82 -2.40 -12.40
C SER A 230 -43.38 -2.77 -13.77
N GLU A 231 -44.68 -2.51 -14.01
CA GLU A 231 -45.37 -2.67 -15.30
C GLU A 231 -44.69 -1.86 -16.44
N TYR A 232 -43.82 -0.91 -16.08
CA TYR A 232 -42.98 -0.13 -16.99
C TYR A 232 -41.64 -0.79 -17.38
N SER A 233 -41.25 -1.91 -16.75
CA SER A 233 -40.03 -2.66 -17.12
C SER A 233 -40.16 -3.42 -18.44
N GLY A 234 -41.39 -3.48 -19.00
CA GLY A 234 -41.70 -4.09 -20.29
C GLY A 234 -41.80 -3.10 -21.47
N ASP A 235 -41.72 -1.79 -21.22
CA ASP A 235 -41.59 -0.83 -22.31
C ASP A 235 -40.16 -0.95 -22.86
N ALA A 236 -40.06 -1.52 -24.05
CA ALA A 236 -38.82 -1.83 -24.77
C ALA A 236 -37.92 -0.62 -25.08
N ASP A 237 -38.22 0.55 -24.52
CA ASP A 237 -37.51 1.82 -24.71
C ASP A 237 -36.82 2.33 -23.43
N TYR A 238 -37.03 1.73 -22.25
CA TYR A 238 -36.46 2.22 -20.99
C TYR A 238 -35.33 1.33 -20.44
N TYR A 239 -34.09 1.67 -20.82
CA TYR A 239 -32.86 0.95 -20.43
C TYR A 239 -32.06 1.63 -19.31
N GLY A 240 -32.69 2.58 -18.61
CA GLY A 240 -32.06 3.42 -17.58
C GLY A 240 -31.60 4.79 -18.12
N PRO A 241 -31.22 5.72 -17.23
CA PRO A 241 -30.92 7.11 -17.61
C PRO A 241 -29.57 7.29 -18.33
N TYR A 242 -28.68 6.30 -18.25
CA TYR A 242 -27.30 6.39 -18.73
C TYR A 242 -27.03 5.63 -20.04
N VAL A 243 -27.90 4.67 -20.41
CA VAL A 243 -27.67 3.79 -21.56
C VAL A 243 -28.81 3.95 -22.56
N LYS A 244 -28.47 4.28 -23.81
CA LYS A 244 -29.41 4.22 -24.94
C LYS A 244 -29.34 2.84 -25.58
N ALA A 245 -30.48 2.23 -25.87
CA ALA A 245 -30.48 1.00 -26.64
C ALA A 245 -29.92 1.25 -28.05
N PRO A 246 -29.06 0.35 -28.55
CA PRO A 246 -28.56 0.42 -29.91
C PRO A 246 -29.62 -0.04 -30.90
N ASN A 247 -29.55 0.52 -32.10
CA ASN A 247 -30.50 0.25 -33.19
C ASN A 247 -30.26 -1.11 -33.90
N THR A 248 -29.37 -1.97 -33.40
CA THR A 248 -28.98 -3.24 -34.03
C THR A 248 -28.77 -4.35 -33.02
N SER A 249 -29.04 -5.60 -33.40
CA SER A 249 -28.75 -6.80 -32.59
C SER A 249 -27.25 -6.94 -32.31
N HIS A 250 -26.89 -7.11 -31.04
CA HIS A 250 -25.51 -7.21 -30.58
C HIS A 250 -24.85 -8.58 -30.82
N VAL A 251 -23.54 -8.57 -31.09
CA VAL A 251 -22.63 -9.71 -30.92
C VAL A 251 -21.67 -9.36 -29.79
N ALA A 252 -21.67 -10.14 -28.70
CA ALA A 252 -20.76 -9.97 -27.57
C ALA A 252 -19.49 -10.84 -27.74
N TRP A 253 -18.40 -10.39 -27.12
CA TRP A 253 -17.07 -11.00 -27.15
C TRP A 253 -17.04 -12.46 -26.66
N LYS A 254 -16.09 -13.24 -27.20
CA LYS A 254 -16.07 -14.70 -27.01
C LYS A 254 -15.49 -15.16 -25.65
N VAL A 255 -14.53 -14.44 -25.05
CA VAL A 255 -14.11 -14.64 -23.64
C VAL A 255 -13.43 -13.37 -23.11
N GLN A 256 -13.99 -12.75 -22.06
CA GLN A 256 -13.34 -11.70 -21.25
C GLN A 256 -13.26 -12.22 -19.81
N ARG A 257 -12.06 -12.25 -19.21
CA ARG A 257 -11.85 -12.83 -17.87
C ARG A 257 -11.94 -11.77 -16.77
N ASP A 258 -11.07 -10.77 -16.82
CA ASP A 258 -11.12 -9.63 -15.93
C ASP A 258 -11.76 -8.42 -16.60
N LEU A 259 -12.63 -7.73 -15.86
CA LEU A 259 -13.23 -6.45 -16.21
C LEU A 259 -12.63 -5.39 -15.28
N ALA A 260 -11.95 -4.40 -15.86
CA ALA A 260 -11.43 -3.26 -15.12
C ALA A 260 -11.55 -2.00 -15.97
N GLY A 261 -11.82 -0.86 -15.34
CA GLY A 261 -12.08 0.40 -16.03
C GLY A 261 -13.26 1.15 -15.43
N ILE A 262 -13.59 2.32 -16.00
CA ILE A 262 -14.71 3.14 -15.53
C ILE A 262 -16.02 2.37 -15.72
N ILE A 263 -16.79 2.24 -14.64
CA ILE A 263 -18.09 1.57 -14.64
C ILE A 263 -19.13 2.47 -15.33
N GLY A 264 -19.09 3.78 -15.06
CA GLY A 264 -20.02 4.77 -15.59
C GLY A 264 -21.39 4.73 -14.93
N GLY A 265 -22.23 5.71 -15.26
CA GLY A 265 -23.61 5.79 -14.80
C GLY A 265 -23.68 6.07 -13.31
N GLU A 266 -24.31 5.19 -12.55
CA GLU A 266 -24.44 5.28 -11.09
C GLU A 266 -23.11 5.23 -10.35
N ALA A 267 -22.08 4.65 -10.96
CA ALA A 267 -20.74 4.57 -10.40
C ALA A 267 -19.87 5.76 -10.79
N GLU A 268 -20.40 6.77 -11.49
CA GLU A 268 -19.68 7.99 -11.88
C GLU A 268 -18.29 7.69 -12.47
N VAL A 269 -17.27 8.43 -12.05
CA VAL A 269 -15.87 8.26 -12.45
C VAL A 269 -15.18 7.09 -11.75
N TYR A 270 -15.87 6.36 -10.86
CA TYR A 270 -15.27 5.25 -10.14
C TYR A 270 -15.06 4.06 -11.07
N GLY A 271 -13.83 3.55 -11.02
CA GLY A 271 -13.44 2.36 -11.75
C GLY A 271 -13.75 1.08 -11.00
N GLN A 272 -14.07 0.03 -11.74
CA GLN A 272 -13.94 -1.33 -11.26
C GLN A 272 -12.45 -1.70 -11.29
N LEU A 273 -11.91 -2.07 -10.13
CA LEU A 273 -10.58 -2.64 -10.03
C LEU A 273 -10.69 -4.15 -10.25
N ALA A 274 -9.82 -4.71 -11.10
CA ALA A 274 -9.68 -6.15 -11.27
C ALA A 274 -9.49 -6.82 -9.89
N GLY A 275 -10.21 -7.91 -9.62
CA GLY A 275 -10.04 -8.73 -8.41
C GLY A 275 -11.03 -8.51 -7.25
N ARG A 276 -11.92 -7.50 -7.27
CA ARG A 276 -13.07 -7.46 -6.31
C ARG A 276 -14.31 -8.11 -6.94
N GLY A 277 -14.49 -9.41 -6.71
CA GLY A 277 -15.71 -10.14 -7.08
C GLY A 277 -15.83 -10.53 -8.56
N LEU A 278 -14.74 -10.44 -9.33
CA LEU A 278 -14.62 -10.88 -10.72
C LEU A 278 -13.62 -12.05 -10.82
N PRO A 279 -13.61 -12.83 -11.93
CA PRO A 279 -12.62 -13.89 -12.12
C PRO A 279 -11.23 -13.30 -11.92
N GLY A 280 -10.40 -13.91 -11.06
CA GLY A 280 -9.11 -13.32 -10.68
C GLY A 280 -8.17 -13.07 -11.85
N THR A 281 -7.08 -12.34 -11.59
CA THR A 281 -5.96 -12.24 -12.53
C THR A 281 -5.19 -13.56 -12.58
N PRO A 282 -4.43 -13.86 -13.66
CA PRO A 282 -3.56 -15.02 -13.66
C PRO A 282 -2.50 -14.92 -12.56
N ASP A 283 -2.29 -16.01 -11.81
CA ASP A 283 -1.26 -16.11 -10.77
C ASP A 283 0.15 -15.98 -11.35
N VAL A 284 0.34 -16.47 -12.58
CA VAL A 284 1.60 -16.38 -13.32
C VAL A 284 1.33 -15.97 -14.76
N ILE A 285 2.18 -15.10 -15.30
CA ILE A 285 2.26 -14.84 -16.74
C ILE A 285 3.65 -15.24 -17.22
N PHE A 286 3.72 -16.16 -18.18
CA PHE A 286 4.97 -16.61 -18.77
C PHE A 286 4.85 -16.75 -20.28
N MET A 287 5.73 -16.07 -21.03
CA MET A 287 5.79 -16.10 -22.50
C MET A 287 4.45 -15.80 -23.19
N GLY A 288 3.67 -14.86 -22.67
CA GLY A 288 2.36 -14.48 -23.23
C GLY A 288 1.22 -15.42 -22.86
N ARG A 289 1.44 -16.36 -21.93
CA ARG A 289 0.41 -17.25 -21.39
C ARG A 289 0.08 -16.88 -19.95
N GLY A 290 -1.20 -16.84 -19.63
CA GLY A 290 -1.72 -16.66 -18.28
C GLY A 290 -2.04 -18.02 -17.66
N TYR A 291 -1.69 -18.21 -16.40
CA TYR A 291 -1.97 -19.41 -15.63
C TYR A 291 -2.83 -19.04 -14.45
N GLN A 292 -3.96 -19.72 -14.27
CA GLN A 292 -4.97 -19.35 -13.30
C GLN A 292 -5.82 -20.54 -12.88
N THR A 293 -6.21 -20.60 -11.61
CA THR A 293 -7.33 -21.44 -11.17
C THR A 293 -8.66 -20.71 -11.36
N TYR A 294 -9.61 -21.33 -12.04
CA TYR A 294 -10.97 -20.82 -12.16
C TYR A 294 -11.98 -21.96 -12.23
N GLU A 295 -13.23 -21.66 -11.89
CA GLU A 295 -14.31 -22.63 -11.93
C GLU A 295 -14.84 -22.81 -13.36
N VAL A 296 -14.95 -24.06 -13.80
CA VAL A 296 -15.64 -24.45 -15.03
C VAL A 296 -16.94 -25.15 -14.66
N VAL A 297 -18.06 -24.63 -15.17
CA VAL A 297 -19.40 -25.14 -14.87
C VAL A 297 -19.49 -26.63 -15.21
N GLY A 298 -19.84 -27.44 -14.21
CA GLY A 298 -19.99 -28.90 -14.36
C GLY A 298 -18.68 -29.70 -14.21
N VAL A 299 -17.54 -29.04 -14.07
CA VAL A 299 -16.22 -29.66 -13.83
C VAL A 299 -15.70 -29.31 -12.43
N GLY A 300 -15.94 -28.08 -11.98
CA GLY A 300 -15.37 -27.51 -10.76
C GLY A 300 -14.12 -26.68 -11.06
N ASP A 301 -13.26 -26.50 -10.07
CA ASP A 301 -12.02 -25.75 -10.24
C ASP A 301 -11.06 -26.45 -11.20
N VAL A 302 -10.54 -25.70 -12.19
CA VAL A 302 -9.51 -26.16 -13.12
C VAL A 302 -8.28 -25.29 -13.02
N ALA A 303 -7.10 -25.89 -13.11
CA ALA A 303 -5.85 -25.21 -13.41
C ALA A 303 -5.77 -24.98 -14.92
N GLY A 304 -6.00 -23.74 -15.36
CA GLY A 304 -6.04 -23.41 -16.77
C GLY A 304 -4.84 -22.58 -17.24
N CYS A 305 -4.48 -22.79 -18.51
CA CYS A 305 -3.51 -21.99 -19.24
C CYS A 305 -4.14 -21.44 -20.51
N TYR A 306 -3.99 -20.14 -20.74
CA TYR A 306 -4.57 -19.49 -21.90
C TYR A 306 -3.64 -18.40 -22.45
N ASP A 307 -3.82 -18.06 -23.71
CA ASP A 307 -3.13 -16.95 -24.36
C ASP A 307 -3.68 -15.62 -23.85
N ILE A 308 -2.82 -14.74 -23.31
CA ILE A 308 -3.29 -13.49 -22.71
C ILE A 308 -3.80 -12.48 -23.74
N ARG A 309 -3.46 -12.63 -25.02
CA ARG A 309 -3.89 -11.72 -26.09
C ARG A 309 -5.19 -12.18 -26.74
N THR A 310 -5.36 -13.48 -26.93
CA THR A 310 -6.48 -14.05 -27.69
C THR A 310 -7.53 -14.74 -26.81
N GLY A 311 -7.19 -15.09 -25.58
CA GLY A 311 -8.03 -15.88 -24.68
C GLY A 311 -8.13 -17.36 -25.06
N GLU A 312 -7.40 -17.83 -26.08
CA GLU A 312 -7.37 -19.24 -26.46
C GLU A 312 -6.85 -20.09 -25.30
N VAL A 313 -7.66 -21.07 -24.87
CA VAL A 313 -7.31 -22.01 -23.82
C VAL A 313 -6.40 -23.09 -24.40
N TYR A 314 -5.18 -23.21 -23.86
CA TYR A 314 -4.24 -24.26 -24.22
C TYR A 314 -4.54 -25.57 -23.49
N TYR A 315 -4.87 -25.48 -22.20
CA TYR A 315 -5.31 -26.62 -21.40
C TYR A 315 -6.12 -26.17 -20.18
N GLU A 316 -6.99 -27.05 -19.72
CA GLU A 316 -7.76 -26.96 -18.47
C GLU A 316 -7.67 -28.33 -17.80
N ILE A 317 -7.01 -28.41 -16.64
CA ILE A 317 -6.88 -29.67 -15.89
C ILE A 317 -7.67 -29.50 -14.60
N PRO A 318 -8.70 -30.32 -14.35
CA PRO A 318 -9.44 -30.26 -13.08
C PRO A 318 -8.49 -30.39 -11.89
N VAL A 319 -8.66 -29.54 -10.89
CA VAL A 319 -7.86 -29.61 -9.65
C VAL A 319 -8.09 -30.95 -8.96
N SER A 320 -9.30 -31.50 -9.05
CA SER A 320 -9.65 -32.85 -8.59
C SER A 320 -8.90 -33.98 -9.30
N GLU A 321 -8.36 -33.72 -10.50
CA GLU A 321 -7.57 -34.67 -11.30
C GLU A 321 -6.06 -34.39 -11.23
N GLY A 322 -5.62 -33.53 -10.30
CA GLY A 322 -4.21 -33.18 -10.11
C GLY A 322 -3.77 -31.93 -10.87
N GLY A 323 -4.71 -31.11 -11.38
CA GLY A 323 -4.41 -29.81 -11.95
C GLY A 323 -3.82 -28.86 -10.90
N VAL A 324 -2.64 -28.32 -11.17
CA VAL A 324 -1.95 -27.35 -10.29
C VAL A 324 -1.65 -26.07 -11.05
N THR A 325 -2.13 -24.95 -10.52
CA THR A 325 -1.78 -23.62 -11.04
C THR A 325 -0.42 -23.18 -10.47
N PRO A 326 0.54 -22.79 -11.32
CA PRO A 326 1.82 -22.23 -10.86
C PRO A 326 1.59 -20.90 -10.15
N ARG A 327 2.34 -20.65 -9.07
CA ARG A 327 2.29 -19.40 -8.30
C ARG A 327 3.55 -18.55 -8.45
N TRP A 328 4.65 -19.18 -8.86
CA TRP A 328 5.94 -18.51 -9.00
C TRP A 328 6.72 -19.04 -10.22
N ILE A 329 7.69 -18.24 -10.64
CA ILE A 329 8.69 -18.58 -11.67
C ILE A 329 10.08 -18.48 -11.04
N TYR A 330 10.95 -19.45 -11.33
CA TYR A 330 12.38 -19.27 -11.12
C TYR A 330 13.16 -19.46 -12.42
N TYR A 331 14.29 -18.75 -12.50
CA TYR A 331 15.24 -18.77 -13.59
C TYR A 331 16.49 -19.50 -13.16
N ASN A 332 16.75 -20.66 -13.75
CA ASN A 332 17.99 -21.39 -13.56
C ASN A 332 19.08 -20.74 -14.42
N GLN A 333 19.92 -19.94 -13.78
CA GLN A 333 21.11 -19.37 -14.40
C GLN A 333 22.15 -20.49 -14.45
N GLY A 334 22.47 -20.97 -15.64
CA GLY A 334 23.49 -22.00 -15.83
C GLY A 334 24.83 -21.62 -15.20
N THR A 335 25.65 -22.62 -14.88
CA THR A 335 26.98 -22.40 -14.30
C THR A 335 27.82 -21.53 -15.25
N GLN A 336 28.35 -20.40 -14.77
CA GLN A 336 29.30 -19.63 -15.55
C GLN A 336 30.58 -20.45 -15.72
N ALA A 337 31.05 -20.59 -16.96
CA ALA A 337 32.33 -21.22 -17.23
C ALA A 337 33.43 -20.45 -16.49
N SER A 338 34.11 -21.13 -15.58
CA SER A 338 35.14 -20.56 -14.69
C SER A 338 36.45 -20.20 -15.40
N VAL A 339 36.49 -20.30 -16.74
CA VAL A 339 37.67 -19.99 -17.56
C VAL A 339 37.27 -19.25 -18.84
N PRO A 340 37.92 -18.11 -19.15
CA PRO A 340 37.81 -17.47 -20.46
C PRO A 340 38.14 -18.46 -21.59
N GLY A 341 37.16 -18.76 -22.45
CA GLY A 341 37.31 -19.68 -23.58
C GLY A 341 36.85 -21.13 -23.35
N GLY A 342 36.33 -21.47 -22.17
CA GLY A 342 35.67 -22.77 -21.91
C GLY A 342 34.22 -22.79 -22.43
N GLY A 343 33.78 -23.93 -22.98
CA GLY A 343 32.59 -24.04 -23.82
C GLY A 343 31.22 -23.70 -23.19
N ALA A 344 30.29 -23.37 -24.08
CA ALA A 344 28.84 -23.17 -23.94
C ALA A 344 28.32 -22.81 -22.54
N THR A 345 28.13 -21.51 -22.30
CA THR A 345 27.22 -20.99 -21.28
C THR A 345 25.86 -21.67 -21.45
N ASN A 346 25.40 -22.43 -20.45
CA ASN A 346 24.05 -22.99 -20.46
C ASN A 346 23.03 -21.83 -20.56
N PRO A 347 22.05 -21.90 -21.47
CA PRO A 347 21.01 -20.88 -21.56
C PRO A 347 20.22 -20.82 -20.26
N ILE A 348 19.77 -19.62 -19.89
CA ILE A 348 18.87 -19.44 -18.76
C ILE A 348 17.55 -20.16 -19.09
N SER A 349 17.12 -21.05 -18.21
CA SER A 349 15.81 -21.72 -18.31
C SER A 349 14.87 -21.20 -17.23
N ALA A 350 13.58 -21.11 -17.54
CA ALA A 350 12.55 -20.73 -16.59
C ALA A 350 11.69 -21.95 -16.24
N THR A 351 11.35 -22.11 -14.97
CA THR A 351 10.48 -23.18 -14.49
C THR A 351 9.32 -22.57 -13.71
N LEU A 352 8.11 -23.04 -14.02
CA LEU A 352 6.90 -22.70 -13.29
C LEU A 352 6.73 -23.66 -12.12
N PHE A 353 6.36 -23.16 -10.95
CA PHE A 353 6.22 -24.00 -9.78
C PHE A 353 5.18 -23.46 -8.78
N SER A 354 4.75 -24.33 -7.88
CA SER A 354 3.82 -24.03 -6.79
C SER A 354 4.09 -24.94 -5.60
N VAL A 355 3.53 -24.63 -4.44
CA VAL A 355 3.46 -25.55 -3.30
C VAL A 355 2.00 -25.68 -2.84
N ASP A 356 1.68 -26.79 -2.21
CA ASP A 356 0.35 -27.10 -1.67
C ASP A 356 -0.12 -26.10 -0.62
N SER A 357 0.79 -25.59 0.22
CA SER A 357 0.47 -24.64 1.28
C SER A 357 1.64 -23.70 1.59
N THR A 358 1.34 -22.46 1.99
CA THR A 358 2.38 -21.55 2.52
C THR A 358 2.59 -21.69 4.03
N THR A 359 1.73 -22.45 4.72
CA THR A 359 1.78 -22.58 6.19
C THR A 359 2.69 -23.71 6.64
N ASN A 360 2.67 -24.84 5.93
CA ASN A 360 3.63 -25.93 6.07
C ASN A 360 3.53 -26.80 4.83
N PRO A 361 4.21 -26.44 3.72
CA PRO A 361 4.08 -27.20 2.50
C PRO A 361 4.59 -28.62 2.66
N THR A 362 3.83 -29.57 2.14
CA THR A 362 4.20 -30.99 2.08
C THR A 362 4.64 -31.40 0.69
N GLU A 363 4.24 -30.64 -0.33
CA GLU A 363 4.54 -30.94 -1.72
C GLU A 363 4.97 -29.70 -2.49
N LEU A 364 6.02 -29.85 -3.29
CA LEU A 364 6.44 -28.90 -4.32
C LEU A 364 6.06 -29.44 -5.69
N TYR A 365 5.41 -28.61 -6.48
CA TYR A 365 4.98 -28.89 -7.84
C TYR A 365 5.84 -28.09 -8.82
N LYS A 366 6.46 -28.75 -9.80
CA LYS A 366 6.99 -28.10 -11.01
C LYS A 366 6.04 -28.37 -12.16
N ILE A 367 5.54 -27.32 -12.81
CA ILE A 367 4.48 -27.39 -13.82
C ILE A 367 5.09 -27.18 -15.20
N ASN A 368 4.77 -28.07 -16.14
CA ASN A 368 5.16 -27.91 -17.53
C ASN A 368 4.29 -26.83 -18.22
N PRO A 369 4.88 -25.73 -18.72
CA PRO A 369 4.12 -24.62 -19.32
C PRO A 369 3.39 -24.98 -20.62
N PHE A 370 3.71 -26.11 -21.25
CA PHE A 370 3.12 -26.50 -22.54
C PHE A 370 1.83 -27.29 -22.40
N ASN A 371 1.76 -28.20 -21.43
CA ASN A 371 0.67 -29.16 -21.30
C ASN A 371 0.10 -29.28 -19.87
N GLY A 372 0.67 -28.58 -18.89
CA GLY A 372 0.22 -28.59 -17.51
C GLY A 372 0.66 -29.82 -16.71
N ASP A 373 1.51 -30.70 -17.27
CA ASP A 373 2.03 -31.86 -16.52
C ASP A 373 2.76 -31.41 -15.25
N VAL A 374 2.47 -32.10 -14.14
CA VAL A 374 3.01 -31.77 -12.83
C VAL A 374 4.06 -32.79 -12.40
N SER A 375 5.23 -32.29 -12.01
CA SER A 375 6.23 -33.07 -11.27
C SER A 375 6.17 -32.72 -9.79
N THR A 376 5.82 -33.70 -8.95
CA THR A 376 5.71 -33.53 -7.50
C THR A 376 6.99 -33.96 -6.79
N TYR A 377 7.37 -33.19 -5.77
CA TYR A 377 8.51 -33.42 -4.89
C TYR A 377 8.04 -33.37 -3.44
N ASP A 378 8.43 -34.38 -2.67
CA ASP A 378 8.10 -34.49 -1.25
C ASP A 378 8.91 -33.46 -0.44
N LEU A 379 8.23 -32.76 0.47
CA LEU A 379 8.82 -31.81 1.39
C LEU A 379 8.60 -32.21 2.85
N THR A 380 8.16 -33.44 3.15
CA THR A 380 7.75 -33.85 4.50
C THR A 380 8.89 -34.31 5.41
N ASP A 381 10.05 -34.64 4.84
CA ASP A 381 11.25 -34.97 5.60
C ASP A 381 11.74 -33.79 6.44
N GLU A 382 12.48 -34.10 7.51
CA GLU A 382 12.82 -33.13 8.55
C GLU A 382 11.58 -32.40 9.11
N GLY A 383 10.40 -33.06 9.10
CA GLY A 383 9.12 -32.51 9.54
C GLY A 383 8.63 -31.31 8.73
N GLY A 384 9.22 -31.12 7.55
CA GLY A 384 8.88 -30.15 6.54
C GLY A 384 9.37 -28.72 6.76
N PRO A 385 9.20 -27.88 5.73
CA PRO A 385 9.67 -26.49 5.70
C PRO A 385 9.02 -25.58 6.73
N GLY A 386 7.91 -25.94 7.36
CA GLY A 386 7.14 -25.00 8.18
C GLY A 386 6.59 -23.85 7.34
N ARG A 387 6.39 -22.69 7.95
CA ARG A 387 5.83 -21.54 7.23
C ARG A 387 6.86 -20.98 6.25
N ILE A 388 6.46 -20.74 5.01
CA ILE A 388 7.38 -20.32 3.95
C ILE A 388 7.17 -18.86 3.50
N LEU A 389 8.26 -18.22 3.08
CA LEU A 389 8.28 -16.92 2.40
C LEU A 389 9.17 -17.03 1.16
N ALA A 390 8.57 -16.91 -0.03
CA ALA A 390 9.31 -16.78 -1.28
C ALA A 390 9.97 -15.39 -1.34
N TYR A 391 11.28 -15.31 -1.58
CA TYR A 391 11.97 -14.02 -1.53
C TYR A 391 12.84 -13.72 -2.75
N ARG A 392 13.44 -14.74 -3.40
CA ARG A 392 14.31 -14.51 -4.55
C ARG A 392 14.37 -15.72 -5.46
N ASN A 393 14.05 -15.57 -6.75
CA ASN A 393 14.37 -16.52 -7.83
C ASN A 393 14.37 -18.03 -7.45
N GLY A 394 13.30 -18.53 -6.84
CA GLY A 394 13.21 -19.95 -6.41
C GLY A 394 13.87 -20.30 -5.07
N TYR A 395 14.13 -19.31 -4.23
CA TYR A 395 14.58 -19.45 -2.84
C TYR A 395 13.47 -19.06 -1.87
N PHE A 396 13.44 -19.79 -0.76
CA PHE A 396 12.45 -19.70 0.28
C PHE A 396 13.12 -19.59 1.64
N LEU A 397 12.54 -18.75 2.49
CA LEU A 397 12.78 -18.76 3.92
C LEU A 397 11.66 -19.51 4.61
N SER A 398 12.03 -20.33 5.57
CA SER A 398 11.16 -21.29 6.22
C SER A 398 11.32 -21.20 7.72
N VAL A 399 10.22 -20.97 8.43
CA VAL A 399 10.21 -20.91 9.91
C VAL A 399 9.50 -22.13 10.45
N ARG A 400 10.20 -22.88 11.28
CA ARG A 400 9.65 -24.06 11.96
C ARG A 400 9.83 -23.96 13.46
N ASP A 401 8.72 -24.06 14.19
CA ASP A 401 8.78 -24.26 15.64
C ASP A 401 9.11 -25.73 15.91
N SER A 402 10.06 -25.99 16.81
CA SER A 402 10.25 -27.32 17.36
C SER A 402 9.18 -27.59 18.43
N SER A 403 8.80 -28.86 18.61
CA SER A 403 7.94 -29.28 19.70
C SER A 403 8.65 -29.36 21.06
N ASP A 404 9.97 -29.20 21.08
CA ASP A 404 10.80 -29.51 22.24
C ASP A 404 10.92 -28.28 23.13
N SER A 405 10.31 -28.30 24.31
CA SER A 405 10.54 -27.25 25.32
C SER A 405 11.99 -27.35 25.83
N VAL A 406 12.81 -26.34 25.57
CA VAL A 406 14.21 -26.31 26.05
C VAL A 406 14.43 -25.06 26.88
N VAL A 407 14.83 -25.25 28.14
CA VAL A 407 15.13 -24.16 29.08
C VAL A 407 16.38 -23.39 28.62
N ASP A 408 16.35 -22.06 28.67
CA ASP A 408 17.49 -21.19 28.34
C ASP A 408 18.52 -21.13 29.50
N PRO A 409 19.78 -21.58 29.30
CA PRO A 409 20.83 -21.53 30.32
C PRO A 409 21.16 -20.11 30.81
N TYR A 410 21.06 -19.09 29.94
CA TYR A 410 21.33 -17.70 30.30
C TYR A 410 20.20 -17.11 31.16
N MET A 411 18.95 -17.49 30.88
CA MET A 411 17.81 -17.12 31.72
C MET A 411 17.92 -17.75 33.12
N MET A 412 18.44 -18.98 33.20
CA MET A 412 18.69 -19.67 34.48
C MET A 412 19.80 -19.01 35.33
N GLU A 413 20.75 -18.34 34.69
CA GLU A 413 21.90 -17.70 35.34
C GLU A 413 21.61 -16.27 35.83
N ASN A 414 20.77 -15.52 35.09
CA ASN A 414 20.59 -14.08 35.32
C ASN A 414 19.23 -13.67 35.94
N PHE A 415 18.30 -14.60 36.16
CA PHE A 415 16.99 -14.30 36.74
C PHE A 415 16.76 -15.03 38.08
N TRP A 416 16.01 -14.37 38.97
CA TRP A 416 15.99 -14.67 40.42
C TRP A 416 14.95 -15.72 40.84
N ASP A 417 13.93 -15.99 40.02
CA ASP A 417 12.96 -17.05 40.25
C ASP A 417 12.99 -18.10 39.13
N ARG A 418 13.61 -19.24 39.45
CA ARG A 418 13.81 -20.38 38.54
C ARG A 418 12.56 -21.25 38.38
N THR A 419 11.47 -20.96 39.10
CA THR A 419 10.25 -21.80 39.13
C THR A 419 9.06 -21.22 38.36
N SER A 420 9.08 -19.93 38.01
CA SER A 420 8.06 -19.26 37.19
C SER A 420 8.43 -19.12 35.70
N ILE A 421 9.65 -19.55 35.32
CA ILE A 421 10.06 -19.76 33.93
C ILE A 421 9.34 -21.03 33.40
N GLN A 422 8.01 -20.96 33.27
CA GLN A 422 7.28 -21.90 32.41
C GLN A 422 7.55 -21.49 30.95
N ASP A 423 8.74 -21.89 30.50
CA ASP A 423 9.32 -21.70 29.17
C ASP A 423 8.46 -22.42 28.13
N ASN A 424 7.58 -21.69 27.46
CA ASN A 424 7.02 -22.10 26.16
C ASN A 424 7.94 -21.66 24.99
N GLY A 425 9.25 -21.53 25.26
CA GLY A 425 10.28 -21.26 24.27
C GLY A 425 10.44 -22.43 23.33
N TYR A 426 9.87 -22.34 22.13
CA TYR A 426 10.10 -23.34 21.09
C TYR A 426 11.40 -22.98 20.35
N PRO A 427 12.44 -23.84 20.36
CA PRO A 427 13.54 -23.76 19.41
C PRO A 427 12.94 -23.54 18.02
N THR A 428 13.33 -22.47 17.36
CA THR A 428 12.79 -22.11 16.05
C THR A 428 13.90 -22.24 15.03
N TYR A 429 13.64 -23.03 13.99
CA TYR A 429 14.56 -23.23 12.90
C TYR A 429 14.21 -22.27 11.78
N LEU A 430 15.20 -21.52 11.32
CA LEU A 430 15.12 -20.78 10.07
C LEU A 430 15.86 -21.59 9.00
N TYR A 431 15.13 -22.13 8.04
CA TYR A 431 15.69 -22.80 6.87
C TYR A 431 15.68 -21.83 5.68
N ASN A 432 16.83 -21.67 5.04
CA ASN A 432 16.90 -21.14 3.68
C ASN A 432 17.04 -22.34 2.75
N TRP A 433 16.16 -22.45 1.76
CA TRP A 433 16.11 -23.60 0.87
C TRP A 433 15.68 -23.19 -0.53
N THR A 434 15.87 -24.08 -1.50
CA THR A 434 15.64 -23.77 -2.91
C THR A 434 14.81 -24.82 -3.66
N VAL A 435 13.99 -24.33 -4.60
CA VAL A 435 13.23 -25.17 -5.56
C VAL A 435 14.02 -25.43 -6.85
N ILE A 436 15.18 -24.80 -7.02
CA ILE A 436 15.98 -24.85 -8.26
C ILE A 436 16.48 -26.28 -8.51
N THR A 437 16.90 -26.99 -7.46
CA THR A 437 17.41 -28.36 -7.58
C THR A 437 16.27 -29.34 -7.92
N ASN A 438 16.65 -30.49 -8.48
CA ASN A 438 15.74 -31.64 -8.66
C ASN A 438 15.87 -32.65 -7.52
N ALA A 439 16.38 -32.20 -6.36
CA ALA A 439 16.40 -33.00 -5.15
C ALA A 439 14.99 -33.49 -4.81
N ARG A 440 14.86 -34.72 -4.29
CA ARG A 440 13.54 -35.32 -4.03
C ARG A 440 13.04 -35.07 -2.60
N SER A 441 13.92 -34.70 -1.69
CA SER A 441 13.66 -34.40 -0.28
C SER A 441 13.86 -32.91 0.01
N PHE A 442 13.31 -32.45 1.12
CA PHE A 442 13.51 -31.12 1.67
C PHE A 442 14.93 -30.92 2.21
N GLU A 443 15.51 -31.91 2.89
CA GLU A 443 16.87 -31.87 3.46
C GLU A 443 17.91 -31.47 2.40
N ASP A 444 17.86 -32.11 1.23
CA ASP A 444 18.74 -31.86 0.08
C ASP A 444 18.51 -30.48 -0.59
N ARG A 445 17.43 -29.79 -0.22
CA ARG A 445 17.09 -28.45 -0.71
C ARG A 445 17.56 -27.34 0.22
N ILE A 446 17.96 -27.67 1.45
CA ILE A 446 18.44 -26.70 2.43
C ILE A 446 19.79 -26.16 1.97
N THR A 447 19.87 -24.84 1.77
CA THR A 447 21.10 -24.13 1.40
C THR A 447 21.83 -23.60 2.63
N SER A 448 21.07 -23.21 3.66
CA SER A 448 21.58 -22.88 4.97
C SER A 448 20.48 -23.04 6.02
N ASN A 449 20.85 -23.36 7.25
CA ASN A 449 19.92 -23.41 8.36
C ASN A 449 20.49 -22.68 9.58
N ILE A 450 19.59 -22.20 10.43
CA ILE A 450 19.93 -21.51 11.66
C ILE A 450 18.97 -21.98 12.72
N SER A 451 19.52 -22.46 13.82
CA SER A 451 18.76 -22.71 15.04
C SER A 451 18.86 -21.46 15.90
N TYR A 452 17.73 -20.80 16.13
CA TYR A 452 17.65 -19.69 17.07
C TYR A 452 16.47 -19.92 18.02
N ARG A 453 16.50 -19.30 19.20
CA ARG A 453 15.47 -19.54 20.22
C ARG A 453 14.47 -18.40 20.21
N LEU A 454 13.19 -18.72 20.06
CA LEU A 454 12.13 -17.77 20.34
C LEU A 454 11.62 -17.96 21.75
N CYS A 455 11.74 -16.92 22.56
CA CYS A 455 10.96 -16.82 23.78
C CYS A 455 9.54 -16.39 23.37
N PRO A 456 8.48 -17.14 23.72
CA PRO A 456 7.13 -16.63 23.59
C PRO A 456 7.04 -15.36 24.44
N SER A 457 6.50 -14.30 23.87
CA SER A 457 6.09 -13.16 24.67
C SER A 457 5.21 -13.67 25.83
N TYR A 458 5.53 -13.34 27.09
CA TYR A 458 4.75 -13.78 28.25
C TYR A 458 3.26 -13.36 28.18
N ARG A 459 2.90 -12.37 27.34
CA ARG A 459 1.49 -12.05 27.02
C ARG A 459 0.72 -13.14 26.26
N GLY A 460 1.39 -14.16 25.72
CA GLY A 460 0.75 -15.30 25.07
C GLY A 460 0.05 -16.26 26.03
N SER A 461 0.34 -16.21 27.34
CA SER A 461 -0.34 -17.04 28.35
C SER A 461 -1.56 -16.34 28.98
N ALA A 462 -1.63 -15.01 28.93
CA ALA A 462 -2.79 -14.26 29.42
C ALA A 462 -3.96 -14.24 28.41
N TYR A 463 -3.68 -14.40 27.11
CA TYR A 463 -4.68 -14.52 26.04
C TYR A 463 -4.27 -15.62 25.05
N PRO A 464 -4.73 -16.88 25.24
CA PRO A 464 -4.37 -18.04 24.40
C PRO A 464 -4.70 -17.90 22.91
N GLU A 465 -5.54 -16.94 22.55
CA GLU A 465 -5.97 -16.67 21.16
C GLU A 465 -5.04 -15.69 20.45
N ALA A 466 -4.36 -14.78 21.16
CA ALA A 466 -3.43 -13.81 20.57
C ALA A 466 -2.06 -14.42 20.24
N SER A 467 -1.63 -15.47 20.96
CA SER A 467 -0.36 -16.18 20.69
C SER A 467 -0.36 -16.94 19.37
N LYS A 468 -1.53 -17.30 18.85
CA LYS A 468 -1.69 -18.00 17.55
C LYS A 468 -1.47 -17.07 16.35
N TRP A 469 -1.59 -15.76 16.55
CA TRP A 469 -1.45 -14.72 15.52
C TRP A 469 -0.18 -13.87 15.70
N ASN A 470 0.63 -14.14 16.74
CA ASN A 470 1.82 -13.36 17.03
C ASN A 470 2.95 -13.70 16.04
N TRP A 471 3.11 -12.84 15.04
CA TRP A 471 4.26 -12.81 14.12
C TRP A 471 5.58 -12.43 14.82
N TYR A 472 5.51 -12.11 16.11
CA TYR A 472 6.63 -11.69 16.94
C TYR A 472 7.76 -12.73 16.97
N GLY A 473 8.91 -12.32 16.45
CA GLY A 473 10.19 -13.04 16.44
C GLY A 473 10.31 -14.23 15.46
N ARG A 474 9.25 -14.59 14.72
CA ARG A 474 9.32 -15.71 13.76
C ARG A 474 10.08 -15.36 12.49
N LEU A 475 9.77 -14.22 11.87
CA LEU A 475 10.59 -13.56 10.84
C LEU A 475 10.40 -12.08 11.14
N GLY A 476 11.45 -11.39 11.61
CA GLY A 476 11.36 -9.94 11.76
C GLY A 476 11.55 -9.24 10.41
N THR A 477 11.92 -7.97 10.42
CA THR A 477 12.16 -7.25 9.16
C THR A 477 13.38 -7.87 8.46
N ALA A 478 13.15 -8.41 7.26
CA ALA A 478 14.18 -8.96 6.41
C ALA A 478 14.47 -7.99 5.26
N ASP A 479 15.73 -7.61 5.12
CA ASP A 479 16.26 -7.03 3.89
C ASP A 479 16.78 -8.18 3.02
N LEU A 480 15.98 -8.51 2.00
CA LEU A 480 16.21 -9.63 1.11
C LEU A 480 17.30 -9.33 0.06
N ASP A 481 17.64 -8.05 -0.14
CA ASP A 481 18.70 -7.63 -1.07
C ASP A 481 20.07 -7.80 -0.43
N THR A 482 20.21 -7.41 0.84
CA THR A 482 21.44 -7.65 1.62
C THR A 482 21.49 -9.06 2.21
N GLY A 483 20.37 -9.78 2.24
CA GLY A 483 20.27 -11.11 2.80
C GLY A 483 20.43 -11.10 4.31
N ILE A 484 19.85 -10.11 4.98
CA ILE A 484 19.90 -9.95 6.43
C ILE A 484 18.47 -9.92 6.96
N THR A 485 18.20 -10.65 8.04
CA THR A 485 16.97 -10.49 8.82
C THR A 485 17.31 -10.00 10.20
N VAL A 486 16.51 -9.08 10.72
CA VAL A 486 16.57 -8.67 12.13
C VAL A 486 15.44 -9.34 12.86
N ILE A 487 15.75 -10.16 13.85
CA ILE A 487 14.79 -10.85 14.69
C ILE A 487 14.67 -10.08 15.99
N THR A 488 13.48 -9.60 16.30
CA THR A 488 13.21 -8.83 17.53
C THR A 488 12.50 -9.71 18.56
N ARG A 489 12.90 -9.59 19.84
CA ARG A 489 12.25 -10.23 20.99
C ARG A 489 11.97 -9.24 22.10
N ARG A 490 10.94 -9.52 22.89
CA ARG A 490 10.53 -8.78 24.09
C ARG A 490 10.41 -9.75 25.25
N PHE A 491 10.89 -9.37 26.43
CA PHE A 491 10.74 -10.15 27.65
C PHE A 491 10.14 -9.29 28.77
N PHE A 492 9.45 -9.96 29.70
CA PHE A 492 8.93 -9.38 30.93
C PHE A 492 9.26 -10.35 32.05
N ASP A 493 10.06 -9.90 33.01
CA ASP A 493 10.31 -10.65 34.24
C ASP A 493 10.26 -9.69 35.44
N ASN A 494 9.38 -9.98 36.40
CA ASN A 494 9.30 -9.30 37.70
C ASN A 494 9.46 -7.77 37.64
N ALA A 495 8.64 -7.14 36.80
CA ALA A 495 8.59 -5.69 36.58
C ALA A 495 9.78 -5.07 35.81
N VAL A 496 10.70 -5.88 35.28
CA VAL A 496 11.70 -5.43 34.29
C VAL A 496 11.15 -5.67 32.89
N TRP A 497 11.10 -4.60 32.10
CA TRP A 497 10.75 -4.62 30.69
C TRP A 497 12.04 -4.56 29.88
N GLY A 498 12.12 -5.28 28.76
CA GLY A 498 13.28 -5.21 27.90
C GLY A 498 13.07 -5.87 26.55
N GLY A 499 13.98 -5.58 25.63
CA GLY A 499 13.99 -6.12 24.28
C GLY A 499 15.35 -6.71 23.90
N MET A 500 15.38 -7.49 22.83
CA MET A 500 16.62 -7.79 22.11
C MET A 500 16.35 -7.82 20.61
N CYS A 501 17.35 -7.46 19.83
CA CYS A 501 17.38 -7.63 18.39
C CYS A 501 18.58 -8.52 18.03
N VAL A 502 18.39 -9.45 17.10
CA VAL A 502 19.43 -10.33 16.55
C VAL A 502 19.48 -10.11 15.04
N GLY A 503 20.59 -9.59 14.54
CA GLY A 503 20.86 -9.54 13.12
C GLY A 503 21.39 -10.89 12.64
N VAL A 504 20.81 -11.43 11.58
CA VAL A 504 21.13 -12.76 11.07
C VAL A 504 21.31 -12.72 9.57
N SER A 505 22.40 -13.29 9.07
CA SER A 505 22.62 -13.48 7.64
C SER A 505 21.75 -14.62 7.12
N LEU A 506 20.81 -14.31 6.23
CA LEU A 506 19.98 -15.24 5.50
C LEU A 506 20.78 -16.07 4.48
N THR A 507 21.98 -15.59 4.10
CA THR A 507 22.84 -16.28 3.12
C THR A 507 23.79 -17.29 3.76
N SER A 508 24.40 -16.92 4.90
CA SER A 508 25.39 -17.77 5.57
C SER A 508 24.86 -18.49 6.79
N GLY A 509 23.68 -18.11 7.27
CA GLY A 509 23.11 -18.65 8.49
C GLY A 509 23.74 -18.11 9.79
N GLN A 510 24.65 -17.12 9.69
CA GLN A 510 25.40 -16.63 10.85
C GLN A 510 24.66 -15.51 11.58
N VAL A 511 24.66 -15.56 12.91
CA VAL A 511 24.33 -14.40 13.75
C VAL A 511 25.41 -13.34 13.51
N LEU A 512 24.98 -12.19 13.01
CA LEU A 512 25.85 -11.05 12.71
C LEU A 512 26.08 -10.17 13.94
N TRP A 513 25.02 -9.96 14.72
CA TRP A 513 25.06 -9.16 15.93
C TRP A 513 23.86 -9.43 16.83
N GLU A 514 24.01 -9.09 18.11
CA GLU A 514 22.98 -9.17 19.13
C GLU A 514 22.98 -7.87 19.93
N ARG A 515 21.80 -7.29 20.17
CA ARG A 515 21.65 -6.05 20.95
C ARG A 515 20.50 -6.18 21.93
N MET A 516 20.73 -5.79 23.18
CA MET A 516 19.71 -5.75 24.23
C MET A 516 19.24 -4.31 24.45
N PHE A 517 17.97 -4.14 24.82
CA PHE A 517 17.35 -2.85 25.11
C PHE A 517 16.69 -2.92 26.49
N GLU A 518 16.87 -1.85 27.27
CA GLU A 518 16.28 -1.71 28.60
C GLU A 518 14.78 -1.33 28.54
N ASN A 519 14.28 -0.93 27.36
CA ASN A 519 12.86 -0.66 27.08
C ASN A 519 12.34 -1.61 25.99
N ALA A 520 11.06 -1.97 26.07
CA ALA A 520 10.43 -2.86 25.09
C ALA A 520 9.73 -2.05 23.99
N PRO A 521 9.73 -2.51 22.72
CA PRO A 521 9.03 -1.81 21.64
C PRO A 521 7.52 -1.62 21.95
N TYR A 522 7.05 -0.40 21.67
CA TYR A 522 5.75 0.18 22.03
C TYR A 522 4.55 -0.63 21.54
N SER A 523 4.58 -1.09 20.28
CA SER A 523 3.44 -1.73 19.64
C SER A 523 3.62 -3.24 19.42
N PRO A 524 2.62 -4.07 19.77
CA PRO A 524 2.51 -5.44 19.31
C PRO A 524 2.08 -5.52 17.83
N ARG A 525 2.35 -4.49 17.00
CA ARG A 525 2.33 -4.59 15.53
C ARG A 525 3.62 -4.15 14.81
N THR A 526 4.63 -3.61 15.49
CA THR A 526 5.88 -3.16 14.85
C THR A 526 6.93 -4.29 14.84
N THR A 527 7.63 -4.46 13.71
CA THR A 527 8.65 -5.51 13.48
C THR A 527 10.08 -5.04 13.77
N VAL A 528 10.31 -3.73 13.86
CA VAL A 528 11.57 -3.09 14.27
C VAL A 528 11.31 -2.28 15.55
N ALA A 529 12.31 -2.15 16.41
CA ALA A 529 12.22 -1.25 17.56
C ALA A 529 11.86 0.16 17.06
N ASP A 530 10.70 0.65 17.52
CA ASP A 530 10.15 1.99 17.22
C ASP A 530 11.13 3.12 17.59
N GLU A 531 12.11 2.79 18.46
CA GLU A 531 13.10 3.71 19.03
C GLU A 531 14.35 3.89 18.15
N GLY A 532 14.41 3.25 16.98
CA GLY A 532 15.61 3.24 16.11
C GLY A 532 16.71 2.32 16.64
N VAL A 533 17.29 1.50 15.77
CA VAL A 533 18.46 0.66 16.07
C VAL A 533 19.72 1.28 15.49
#